data_AF-A0A3D3XMT5-F1
#
_entry.id   AF-A0A3D3XMT5-F1
#
_cell.length_a   1.000
_cell.length_b   1.000
_cell.length_c   1.000
_cell.angle_alpha   90.00
_cell.angle_beta   90.00
_cell.angle_gamma   90.00
#
_symmetry.space_group_name_H-M   'P 1'
#
loop_
_entity.id
_entity.type
_entity.pdbx_description
1 polymer ?
#
loop_
_entity_poly.entity_id
_entity_poly.type
_entity_poly.pdbx_seq_one_letter_code
_entity_poly.pdbx_strand_id
1 'polypeptide(L)' 'MLRLFFGFFACLLHQRFFARPAQEVAPELIGCRLSRRLGDGSVVRGLIVETEAYAQQEPACHGYRSRTKRN' A
#
# COMPACT_ATOMS: atom_id res chain seq x y z
N MET A 1 -5.64 -19.44 -16.89
CA MET A 1 -4.44 -18.79 -16.33
C MET A 1 -4.53 -18.92 -14.80
N LEU A 2 -3.95 -19.98 -14.24
CA LEU A 2 -3.98 -20.26 -12.81
C LEU A 2 -3.17 -19.17 -12.08
N ARG A 3 -3.84 -18.21 -11.44
CA ARG A 3 -3.21 -17.40 -10.39
C ARG A 3 -3.16 -18.27 -9.14
N LEU A 4 -2.04 -18.98 -8.96
CA LEU A 4 -1.71 -19.60 -7.69
C LEU A 4 -1.60 -18.48 -6.65
N PHE A 5 -2.64 -18.33 -5.83
CA PHE A 5 -2.60 -17.53 -4.60
C PHE A 5 -1.67 -18.26 -3.63
N PHE A 6 -0.36 -18.05 -3.79
CA PHE A 6 0.58 -18.35 -2.74
C PHE A 6 0.28 -17.39 -1.60
N GLY A 7 -0.27 -17.95 -0.52
CA GLY A 7 -0.54 -17.25 0.72
C GLY A 7 0.65 -16.36 1.08
N PHE A 8 0.35 -15.08 1.32
CA PHE A 8 1.31 -14.12 1.83
C PHE A 8 1.67 -14.51 3.27
N PHE A 9 2.59 -15.48 3.38
CA PHE A 9 3.34 -15.73 4.60
C PHE A 9 3.96 -14.41 5.05
N ALA A 10 4.02 -14.20 6.36
CA ALA A 10 4.39 -12.98 7.09
C ALA A 10 5.76 -12.37 6.73
N CYS A 11 5.95 -11.93 5.48
CA CYS A 11 7.17 -11.31 5.00
C CYS A 11 6.94 -9.81 4.81
N LEU A 12 7.88 -9.01 5.28
CA LEU A 12 7.89 -7.57 5.05
C LEU A 12 8.00 -7.30 3.55
N LEU A 13 7.11 -6.44 3.04
CA LEU A 13 7.20 -5.93 1.67
C LEU A 13 8.48 -5.08 1.54
N HIS A 14 9.29 -5.38 0.54
CA HIS A 14 10.54 -4.64 0.28
C HIS A 14 10.25 -3.33 -0.45
N GLN A 15 11.17 -2.35 -0.38
CA GLN A 15 11.03 -1.06 -1.09
C GLN A 15 10.72 -1.22 -2.59
N ARG A 16 11.27 -2.26 -3.24
CA ARG A 16 11.02 -2.57 -4.66
C ARG A 16 9.54 -2.86 -4.95
N PHE A 17 8.79 -3.38 -3.99
CA PHE A 17 7.34 -3.58 -4.12
C PHE A 17 6.61 -2.23 -4.26
N PHE A 18 7.06 -1.21 -3.54
CA PHE A 18 6.42 0.12 -3.53
C PHE A 18 6.93 1.07 -4.62
N ALA A 19 8.12 0.82 -5.17
CA ALA A 19 8.72 1.62 -6.24
C ALA A 19 8.14 1.31 -7.63
N ARG A 20 6.80 1.28 -7.74
CA ARG A 20 6.02 0.97 -8.93
C ARG A 20 4.83 1.94 -9.05
N PRO A 21 4.16 2.05 -10.21
CA PRO A 21 2.95 2.86 -10.35
C PRO A 21 1.88 2.50 -9.32
N ALA A 22 1.18 3.50 -8.78
CA ALA A 22 0.18 3.31 -7.73
C ALA A 22 -0.95 2.35 -8.15
N GLN A 23 -1.32 2.37 -9.43
CA GLN A 23 -2.37 1.53 -10.02
C GLN A 23 -1.98 0.04 -10.02
N GLU A 24 -0.69 -0.28 -10.00
CA GLU A 24 -0.21 -1.67 -9.87
C GLU A 24 -0.12 -2.07 -8.39
N VAL A 25 0.37 -1.16 -7.54
CA VAL A 25 0.60 -1.44 -6.12
C VAL A 25 -0.70 -1.59 -5.34
N ALA A 26 -1.68 -0.71 -5.56
CA ALA A 26 -2.94 -0.70 -4.82
C ALA A 26 -3.68 -2.05 -4.82
N PRO A 27 -4.01 -2.67 -5.97
CA PRO A 27 -4.70 -3.96 -5.98
C PRO A 27 -3.87 -5.10 -5.38
N GLU A 28 -2.53 -5.03 -5.47
CA GLU A 28 -1.65 -6.04 -4.86
C GLU A 28 -1.53 -5.92 -3.33
N LEU A 29 -1.90 -4.78 -2.75
CA LEU A 29 -1.97 -4.60 -1.30
C LEU A 29 -3.21 -5.29 -0.69
N ILE A 30 -4.25 -5.59 -1.47
CA ILE A 30 -5.44 -6.29 -0.98
C ILE A 30 -5.03 -7.68 -0.47
N GLY A 31 -5.41 -7.99 0.78
CA GLY A 31 -5.02 -9.23 1.47
C GLY A 31 -3.69 -9.14 2.23
N CYS A 32 -2.92 -8.05 2.07
CA CYS A 32 -1.76 -7.80 2.92
C CYS A 32 -2.17 -7.41 4.35
N ARG A 33 -1.27 -7.60 5.32
CA ARG A 33 -1.47 -7.14 6.71
C ARG A 33 -0.67 -5.88 7.01
N LEU A 34 -1.35 -4.80 7.35
CA LEU A 34 -0.72 -3.61 7.92
C LEU A 34 -0.46 -3.85 9.41
N SER A 35 0.81 -3.72 9.83
CA SER A 35 1.22 -3.89 11.23
C SER A 35 1.68 -2.57 11.81
N ARG A 36 1.14 -2.19 12.98
CA ARG A 36 1.56 -0.99 13.72
C ARG A 36 2.05 -1.41 15.10
N ARG A 37 3.27 -1.00 15.44
CA ARG A 37 3.80 -1.08 16.81
C ARG A 37 3.34 0.13 17.60
N LEU A 38 2.76 -0.10 18.78
CA LEU A 38 2.28 0.94 19.70
C LEU A 38 3.38 1.35 20.68
N GLY A 39 3.15 2.43 21.42
CA GLY A 39 4.14 2.99 22.36
C GLY A 39 4.48 2.07 23.53
N ASP A 40 3.59 1.13 23.86
CA ASP A 40 3.80 0.08 24.87
C ASP A 40 4.52 -1.16 24.31
N GLY A 41 4.91 -1.14 23.04
CA GLY A 41 5.59 -2.24 22.35
C GLY A 41 4.64 -3.30 21.77
N SER A 42 3.33 -3.24 22.04
CA SER A 42 2.35 -4.14 21.44
C SER A 42 2.23 -3.91 19.93
N VAL A 43 1.79 -4.94 19.19
CA VAL A 43 1.61 -4.86 17.73
C VAL A 43 0.16 -5.14 17.37
N VAL A 44 -0.50 -4.15 16.79
CA VAL A 44 -1.83 -4.32 16.17
C VAL A 44 -1.66 -4.59 14.69
N ARG A 45 -2.53 -5.45 14.14
CA ARG A 45 -2.52 -5.85 12.73
C ARG A 45 -3.92 -5.77 12.14
N GLY A 46 -4.04 -5.22 10.94
CA GLY A 46 -5.28 -5.19 10.16
C GLY A 46 -5.07 -5.79 8.78
N LEU A 47 -6.09 -6.45 8.24
CA LEU A 47 -6.10 -6.89 6.84
C LEU A 47 -6.48 -5.70 5.96
N ILE A 48 -5.73 -5.47 4.89
CA ILE A 48 -6.09 -4.48 3.88
C ILE A 48 -7.18 -5.11 3.00
N VAL A 49 -8.37 -4.53 3.04
CA VAL A 49 -9.54 -4.99 2.28
C VAL A 49 -9.97 -4.03 1.19
N GLU A 50 -9.43 -2.82 1.19
CA GLU A 50 -9.75 -1.75 0.25
C GLU A 50 -8.52 -0.86 0.05
N THR A 51 -8.36 -0.34 -1.17
CA THR A 51 -7.29 0.58 -1.56
C THR A 51 -7.75 1.50 -2.68
N GLU A 52 -7.25 2.73 -2.69
CA GLU A 52 -7.38 3.68 -3.81
C GLU A 52 -5.99 4.00 -4.39
N ALA A 53 -5.91 4.23 -5.70
CA ALA A 53 -4.69 4.67 -6.37
C ALA A 53 -4.87 6.11 -6.86
N TYR A 54 -3.86 6.95 -6.59
CA TYR A 54 -3.78 8.32 -7.07
C TYR A 54 -2.43 8.54 -7.75
N ALA A 55 -2.45 9.18 -8.92
CA ALA A 55 -1.28 9.52 -9.70
C ALA A 55 -1.19 11.04 -9.91
N GLN A 56 0.04 11.53 -10.12
CA GLN A 56 0.35 12.95 -10.29
C GLN A 56 -0.42 13.59 -11.47
N GLN A 57 -0.84 12.81 -12.46
CA GLN A 57 -1.55 13.30 -13.64
C GLN A 57 -3.07 13.45 -13.39
N GLU A 58 -3.58 13.01 -12.25
CA GLU A 58 -5.01 12.97 -11.96
C GLU A 58 -5.46 14.19 -11.14
N PRO A 59 -6.50 14.94 -11.55
CA PRO A 59 -6.98 16.11 -10.80
C PRO A 59 -7.42 15.81 -9.36
N ALA A 60 -7.82 14.56 -9.07
CA ALA A 60 -8.20 14.12 -7.74
C ALA A 60 -6.99 13.91 -6.80
N CYS A 61 -5.79 13.77 -7.36
CA CYS A 61 -4.57 13.60 -6.57
C CYS A 61 -4.14 14.95 -5.98
N HIS A 62 -3.87 14.99 -4.67
CA HIS A 62 -3.30 16.18 -4.05
C HIS A 62 -1.97 16.59 -4.66
N GLY A 63 -1.21 15.64 -5.21
CA GLY A 63 0.03 15.91 -5.94
C GLY A 63 -0.18 16.72 -7.21
N TYR A 64 -1.36 16.64 -7.85
CA TYR A 64 -1.62 17.06 -9.24
C TYR A 64 -0.91 18.34 -9.71
N ARG A 65 -1.03 19.42 -8.92
CA ARG A 65 -0.43 20.71 -9.27
C ARG A 65 1.05 20.78 -8.89
N SER A 66 1.35 20.56 -7.62
CA SER A 66 2.69 20.72 -7.07
C SER A 66 2.76 20.13 -5.66
N ARG A 67 4.00 19.88 -5.22
CA ARG A 67 4.32 19.55 -3.84
C ARG A 67 4.09 20.75 -2.91
N THR A 68 3.55 20.51 -1.73
CA THR A 68 3.34 21.49 -0.67
C THR A 68 4.06 21.02 0.60
N LYS A 69 3.86 21.71 1.74
CA LYS A 69 4.40 21.23 3.01
C LYS A 69 3.74 19.93 3.50
N ARG A 70 2.51 19.63 3.04
CA ARG A 70 1.71 18.50 3.54
C ARG A 70 1.84 17.23 2.69
N ASN A 71 2.04 17.36 1.38
CA ASN A 71 2.06 16.27 0.40
C ASN A 71 3.42 16.14 -0.29
#